data_AF-A0A949BJW0-F1
#
_entry.id   AF-A0A949BJW0-F1
#
_cell.length_a   1.000
_cell.length_b   1.000
_cell.length_c   1.000
_cell.angle_alpha   90.00
_cell.angle_beta   90.00
_cell.angle_gamma   90.00
#
_symmetry.space_group_name_H-M   'P 1'
#
loop_
_entity.id
_entity.type
_entity.pdbx_description
1 polymer ?
#
loop_
_entity_poly.entity_id
_entity_poly.type
_entity_poly.pdbx_seq_one_letter_code
_entity_poly.pdbx_strand_id
1 'polypeptide(L)'
;TKKDKSDFLRVIAEEFSRVLYESLRKFDKYHMILGSRPSRDYPEVLEAIGKYTDIFGTHHVSPGYKISPKFYEVIDTIYEHTEKPVLFTVLITGQDVGLPHGMLRTQKDRGISYWRYLAKVAQDPRVVAVHWFQYFDPPEKCYDANAANWGLVNDQDEPYEEAVKLIFQANNMVYAYAMGLSDFSPEFDGFFRNNAAATKIPQGEMAKAITLPIANADFEKGRSGWALQTWKGKSKASIDSSVRYSGKMALKLEGGNAEGWDSVAVAVQSDLKFSLKPGYQYKLSAWVKTENVENFAFVRIKVKNASDESKYFSTTEEYGTEDWRLVEATFTPMEENKIDYLALELVGKGMAWFDDIRLEVMGSQDETSADFAKTRADEVVAVERKKVVSTLNLTNPGFEDGETGWKFQTWKGKPKVGLDGRIAHSGKRSVKIVGSADGWDSVGVAAKGDISFKLAADTDYRLSGWVKTDSIEDFACIKIKAVYEGGEVKYFETPSLAGTNEWQEMAIDFKPQKDCTIEYLACQLVGRGTAWFDDISLEEIE
;
A
#
# COMPACT_ATOMS: atom_id res chain seq x y z
N THR A 1 24.14 54.15 0.17
CA THR A 1 22.75 54.44 -0.27
C THR A 1 21.85 53.24 0.00
N LYS A 2 20.53 53.30 -0.25
CA LYS A 2 19.67 52.10 -0.17
C LYS A 2 20.11 51.03 -1.19
N LYS A 3 20.52 51.48 -2.38
CA LYS A 3 21.06 50.63 -3.44
C LYS A 3 22.31 49.87 -2.98
N ASP A 4 23.29 50.56 -2.38
CA ASP A 4 24.52 49.89 -1.92
C ASP A 4 24.25 48.81 -0.85
N LYS A 5 23.24 49.01 0.01
CA LYS A 5 22.83 47.99 0.99
C LYS A 5 22.23 46.75 0.31
N SER A 6 21.36 46.97 -0.67
CA SER A 6 20.74 45.90 -1.46
C SER A 6 21.80 45.13 -2.26
N ASP A 7 22.69 45.84 -2.95
CA ASP A 7 23.78 45.22 -3.72
C ASP A 7 24.74 44.44 -2.80
N PHE A 8 25.04 44.95 -1.59
CA PHE A 8 25.86 44.23 -0.64
C PHE A 8 25.17 42.98 -0.05
N LEU A 9 23.85 43.04 0.21
CA LEU A 9 23.08 41.86 0.61
C LEU A 9 23.09 40.78 -0.47
N ARG A 10 22.97 41.17 -1.75
CA ARG A 10 23.09 40.24 -2.88
C ARG A 10 24.42 39.52 -2.88
N VAL A 11 25.53 40.25 -2.70
CA VAL A 11 26.89 39.67 -2.66
C VAL A 11 27.03 38.67 -1.51
N ILE A 12 26.53 38.99 -0.31
CA ILE A 12 26.60 38.09 0.84
C ILE A 12 25.80 36.81 0.58
N ALA A 13 24.54 36.95 0.12
CA ALA A 13 23.67 35.82 -0.18
C ALA A 13 24.26 34.92 -1.27
N GLU A 14 24.78 35.53 -2.34
CA GLU A 14 25.39 34.82 -3.46
C GLU A 14 26.63 34.04 -3.03
N GLU A 15 27.57 34.66 -2.31
CA GLU A 15 28.78 33.96 -1.86
C GLU A 15 28.47 32.84 -0.86
N PHE A 16 27.57 33.08 0.10
CA PHE A 16 27.15 32.05 1.05
C PHE A 16 26.56 30.83 0.35
N SER A 17 25.58 31.06 -0.54
CA SER A 17 24.91 29.97 -1.24
C SER A 17 25.81 29.27 -2.25
N ARG A 18 26.65 30.00 -2.99
CA ARG A 18 27.60 29.45 -3.96
C ARG A 18 28.60 28.52 -3.30
N VAL A 19 29.22 28.94 -2.18
CA VAL A 19 30.22 28.12 -1.48
C VAL A 19 29.61 26.81 -0.98
N LEU A 20 28.40 26.87 -0.41
CA LEU A 20 27.69 25.66 0.04
C LEU A 20 27.34 24.75 -1.14
N TYR A 21 26.76 25.31 -2.20
CA TYR A 21 26.34 24.56 -3.37
C TYR A 21 27.52 23.88 -4.09
N GLU A 22 28.60 24.60 -4.37
CA GLU A 22 29.79 24.03 -5.03
C GLU A 22 30.45 22.95 -4.16
N SER A 23 30.49 23.17 -2.84
CA SER A 23 31.03 22.18 -1.90
C SER A 23 30.18 20.92 -1.89
N LEU A 24 28.85 21.05 -1.77
CA LEU A 24 27.93 19.92 -1.81
C LEU A 24 28.00 19.21 -3.16
N ARG A 25 27.97 19.91 -4.29
CA ARG A 25 28.08 19.31 -5.62
C ARG A 25 29.40 18.58 -5.86
N LYS A 26 30.48 19.01 -5.21
CA LYS A 26 31.79 18.35 -5.29
C LYS A 26 31.82 17.01 -4.55
N PHE A 27 31.25 16.95 -3.35
CA PHE A 27 31.32 15.75 -2.49
C PHE A 27 30.08 14.86 -2.58
N ASP A 28 28.96 15.41 -3.04
CA ASP A 28 27.67 14.76 -3.12
C ASP A 28 26.87 15.28 -4.32
N LYS A 29 27.33 14.91 -5.51
CA LYS A 29 26.83 15.44 -6.78
C LYS A 29 25.35 15.18 -7.02
N TYR A 30 24.83 14.06 -6.52
CA TYR A 30 23.53 13.50 -6.94
C TYR A 30 22.38 13.77 -5.97
N HIS A 31 22.62 14.38 -4.80
CA HIS A 31 21.55 14.74 -3.87
C HIS A 31 20.95 16.12 -4.20
N MET A 32 19.66 16.28 -3.89
CA MET A 32 18.97 17.57 -4.01
C MET A 32 19.42 18.53 -2.91
N ILE A 33 19.65 19.78 -3.28
CA ILE A 33 19.98 20.87 -2.37
C ILE A 33 18.69 21.63 -2.06
N LEU A 34 18.21 21.50 -0.82
CA LEU A 34 16.96 22.12 -0.34
C LEU A 34 17.10 23.59 0.06
N GLY A 35 18.28 24.17 -0.21
CA GLY A 35 18.58 25.58 -0.05
C GLY A 35 18.70 26.05 1.40
N SER A 36 18.85 27.37 1.53
CA SER A 36 18.87 28.09 2.80
C SER A 36 17.55 28.85 2.98
N ARG A 37 17.06 28.93 4.22
CA ARG A 37 15.82 29.64 4.56
C ARG A 37 16.17 31.07 5.01
N PRO A 38 16.00 32.10 4.18
CA PRO A 38 16.25 33.47 4.61
C PRO A 38 15.19 33.89 5.64
N SER A 39 15.56 34.76 6.58
CA SER A 39 14.61 35.33 7.55
C SER A 39 13.73 36.42 6.95
N ARG A 40 14.05 36.90 5.75
CA ARG A 40 13.33 37.94 5.01
C ARG A 40 13.42 37.68 3.50
N ASP A 41 12.31 37.92 2.83
CA ASP A 41 12.15 37.65 1.39
C ASP A 41 12.52 38.90 0.56
N TYR A 42 13.76 39.38 0.68
CA TYR A 42 14.24 40.48 -0.17
C TYR A 42 14.54 39.95 -1.58
N PRO A 43 14.02 40.58 -2.66
CA PRO A 43 14.23 40.14 -4.05
C PRO A 43 15.68 39.78 -4.37
N GLU A 44 16.63 40.65 -4.01
CA GLU A 44 18.05 40.45 -4.27
C GLU A 44 18.66 39.25 -3.53
N VAL A 45 18.08 38.85 -2.40
CA VAL A 45 18.50 37.68 -1.62
C VAL A 45 17.88 36.41 -2.20
N LEU A 46 16.60 36.46 -2.57
CA LEU A 46 15.90 35.37 -3.23
C LEU A 46 16.60 34.99 -4.54
N GLU A 47 16.84 35.96 -5.42
CA GLU A 47 17.54 35.78 -6.70
C GLU A 47 18.93 35.16 -6.50
N ALA A 48 19.68 35.62 -5.50
CA ALA A 48 21.01 35.11 -5.20
C ALA A 48 21.00 33.66 -4.72
N ILE A 49 20.13 33.32 -3.76
CA ILE A 49 19.98 31.95 -3.23
C ILE A 49 19.44 31.01 -4.33
N GLY A 50 18.48 31.49 -5.14
CA GLY A 50 17.81 30.74 -6.19
C GLY A 50 18.78 30.16 -7.23
N LYS A 51 19.90 30.83 -7.52
CA LYS A 51 20.95 30.31 -8.42
C LYS A 51 21.60 29.02 -7.93
N TYR A 52 21.61 28.80 -6.62
CA TYR A 52 22.42 27.78 -5.94
C TYR A 52 21.56 26.84 -5.08
N THR A 53 20.33 26.59 -5.50
CA THR A 53 19.43 25.62 -4.87
C THR A 53 18.58 24.89 -5.90
N ASP A 54 18.16 23.67 -5.57
CA ASP A 54 17.22 22.90 -6.41
C ASP A 54 15.78 23.15 -5.96
N ILE A 55 15.57 23.30 -4.64
CA ILE A 55 14.28 23.61 -4.01
C ILE A 55 14.50 24.81 -3.08
N PHE A 56 13.56 25.75 -3.04
CA PHE A 56 13.62 26.91 -2.17
C PHE A 56 12.84 26.67 -0.88
N GLY A 57 13.55 26.58 0.24
CA GLY A 57 12.93 26.48 1.56
C GLY A 57 12.46 27.84 2.10
N THR A 58 11.25 27.91 2.65
CA THR A 58 10.76 29.08 3.38
C THR A 58 10.03 28.71 4.67
N HIS A 59 9.97 29.64 5.61
CA HIS A 59 9.20 29.50 6.84
C HIS A 59 7.83 30.12 6.66
N HIS A 60 6.79 29.32 6.88
CA HIS A 60 5.44 29.86 6.98
C HIS A 60 4.77 29.36 8.25
N VAL A 61 4.66 30.24 9.23
CA VAL A 61 3.89 29.97 10.43
C VAL A 61 2.41 30.02 10.05
N SER A 62 1.76 28.85 10.00
CA SER A 62 0.31 28.80 9.88
C SER A 62 -0.27 29.27 11.22
N PRO A 63 -1.10 30.33 11.26
CA PRO A 63 -1.69 30.83 12.51
C PRO A 63 -2.80 29.90 13.06
N GLY A 64 -2.73 28.61 12.75
CA GLY A 64 -3.73 27.62 13.15
C GLY A 64 -4.87 27.48 12.15
N TYR A 65 -6.09 27.84 12.57
CA TYR A 65 -7.34 27.46 11.90
C TYR A 65 -7.58 28.03 10.50
N LYS A 66 -6.85 29.07 10.08
CA LYS A 66 -7.00 29.69 8.76
C LYS A 66 -5.64 29.91 8.10
N ILE A 67 -5.56 29.53 6.83
CA ILE A 67 -4.39 29.78 5.99
C ILE A 67 -4.51 31.21 5.49
N SER A 68 -3.49 32.02 5.81
CA SER A 68 -3.42 33.42 5.40
C SER A 68 -3.46 33.51 3.86
N PRO A 69 -4.21 34.44 3.26
CA PRO A 69 -4.13 34.70 1.81
C PRO A 69 -2.71 35.04 1.33
N LYS A 70 -1.87 35.60 2.23
CA LYS A 70 -0.44 35.87 1.97
C LYS A 70 0.36 34.62 1.59
N PHE A 71 -0.17 33.43 1.84
CA PHE A 71 0.44 32.18 1.42
C PHE A 71 0.73 32.17 -0.09
N TYR A 72 -0.25 32.56 -0.91
CA TYR A 72 -0.07 32.59 -2.37
C TYR A 72 0.92 33.67 -2.79
N GLU A 73 0.86 34.84 -2.16
CA GLU A 73 1.81 35.94 -2.39
C GLU A 73 3.26 35.49 -2.11
N VAL A 74 3.49 34.68 -1.08
CA VAL A 74 4.82 34.13 -0.76
C VAL A 74 5.29 33.16 -1.85
N ILE A 75 4.43 32.24 -2.32
CA ILE A 75 4.78 31.34 -3.42
C ILE A 75 5.09 32.12 -4.68
N ASP A 76 4.23 33.08 -5.04
CA ASP A 76 4.39 33.91 -6.24
C ASP A 76 5.71 34.68 -6.17
N THR A 77 5.99 35.35 -5.05
CA THR A 77 7.24 36.11 -4.85
C THR A 77 8.48 35.21 -4.97
N ILE A 78 8.49 34.05 -4.29
CA ILE A 78 9.64 33.13 -4.36
C ILE A 78 9.81 32.62 -5.79
N TYR A 79 8.74 32.21 -6.44
CA TYR A 79 8.81 31.64 -7.78
C TYR A 79 9.22 32.68 -8.83
N GLU A 80 8.70 33.91 -8.75
CA GLU A 80 9.07 35.03 -9.63
C GLU A 80 10.56 35.37 -9.56
N HIS A 81 11.18 35.26 -8.39
CA HIS A 81 12.60 35.59 -8.20
C HIS A 81 13.57 34.42 -8.33
N THR A 82 13.09 33.17 -8.24
CA THR A 82 13.97 31.99 -8.16
C THR A 82 13.70 30.95 -9.23
N GLU A 83 12.47 30.90 -9.77
CA GLU A 83 11.97 29.82 -10.63
C GLU A 83 12.17 28.42 -10.03
N LYS A 84 12.25 28.32 -8.69
CA LYS A 84 12.44 27.05 -7.97
C LYS A 84 11.13 26.56 -7.35
N PRO A 85 10.94 25.23 -7.28
CA PRO A 85 9.93 24.63 -6.42
C PRO A 85 10.11 25.05 -4.96
N VAL A 86 9.02 25.10 -4.20
CA VAL A 86 8.99 25.61 -2.82
C VAL A 86 8.79 24.48 -1.82
N LEU A 87 9.55 24.53 -0.73
CA LEU A 87 9.36 23.71 0.47
C LEU A 87 8.97 24.62 1.64
N PHE A 88 7.83 24.32 2.26
CA PHE A 88 7.36 25.06 3.45
C PHE A 88 7.78 24.39 4.74
N THR A 89 8.36 25.15 5.66
CA THR A 89 8.47 24.73 7.06
C THR A 89 7.24 25.19 7.83
N VAL A 90 6.57 24.27 8.53
CA VAL A 90 5.38 24.54 9.34
C VAL A 90 5.67 24.35 10.84
N LEU A 91 5.09 25.25 11.65
CA LEU A 91 5.07 25.18 13.11
C LEU A 91 3.65 25.48 13.56
N ILE A 92 3.05 24.54 14.31
CA ILE A 92 1.72 24.67 14.90
C ILE A 92 1.81 24.12 16.32
N THR A 93 1.33 24.88 17.31
CA THR A 93 1.41 24.56 18.75
C THR A 93 0.01 24.50 19.38
N GLY A 94 -0.16 23.75 20.47
CA GLY A 94 -1.41 23.59 21.24
C GLY A 94 -1.27 24.06 22.71
N GLN A 95 -2.39 24.46 23.34
CA GLN A 95 -2.41 25.06 24.68
C GLN A 95 -2.74 24.08 25.82
N ASP A 96 -3.27 22.90 25.52
CA ASP A 96 -3.89 21.95 26.46
C ASP A 96 -2.91 21.13 27.32
N VAL A 97 -1.61 21.33 27.12
CA VAL A 97 -0.54 20.62 27.84
C VAL A 97 0.19 21.53 28.84
N GLY A 98 -0.29 22.75 29.07
CA GLY A 98 0.26 23.68 30.07
C GLY A 98 1.57 24.35 29.67
N LEU A 99 1.97 24.23 28.41
CA LEU A 99 3.18 24.83 27.85
C LEU A 99 2.90 26.24 27.27
N PRO A 100 3.88 27.17 27.30
CA PRO A 100 3.72 28.52 26.76
C PRO A 100 3.47 28.56 25.24
N HIS A 101 2.84 29.63 24.77
CA HIS A 101 2.67 29.98 23.34
C HIS A 101 1.89 29.00 22.45
N GLY A 102 0.77 28.47 22.93
CA GLY A 102 -0.13 27.68 22.07
C GLY A 102 -0.92 28.54 21.06
N MET A 103 -0.88 28.16 19.78
CA MET A 103 -1.68 28.78 18.70
C MET A 103 -3.10 28.24 18.66
N LEU A 104 -3.28 26.98 19.05
CA LEU A 104 -4.53 26.25 19.00
C LEU A 104 -4.92 25.76 20.39
N ARG A 105 -6.21 25.48 20.57
CA ARG A 105 -6.74 25.10 21.89
C ARG A 105 -6.22 23.74 22.34
N THR A 106 -6.12 22.76 21.43
CA THR A 106 -5.76 21.37 21.77
C THR A 106 -4.70 20.75 20.84
N GLN A 107 -4.03 19.68 21.29
CA GLN A 107 -3.15 18.88 20.42
C GLN A 107 -3.92 18.27 19.24
N LYS A 108 -5.19 17.88 19.45
CA LYS A 108 -6.06 17.46 18.37
C LYS A 108 -6.29 18.57 17.33
N ASP A 109 -6.56 19.80 17.78
CA ASP A 109 -6.72 20.94 16.88
C ASP A 109 -5.44 21.20 16.09
N ARG A 110 -4.26 20.99 16.70
CA ARG A 110 -2.94 21.03 16.04
C ARG A 110 -2.82 20.05 14.89
N GLY A 111 -3.22 18.79 15.08
CA GLY A 111 -3.28 17.81 13.99
C GLY A 111 -4.26 18.19 12.87
N ILE A 112 -5.45 18.68 13.23
CA ILE A 112 -6.47 19.16 12.28
C ILE A 112 -5.94 20.32 11.43
N SER A 113 -5.28 21.28 12.08
CA SER A 113 -4.70 22.45 11.42
C SER A 113 -3.59 22.06 10.44
N TYR A 114 -2.74 21.10 10.80
CA TYR A 114 -1.71 20.59 9.90
C TYR A 114 -2.34 19.95 8.66
N TRP A 115 -3.34 19.08 8.84
CA TRP A 115 -4.01 18.43 7.71
C TRP A 115 -4.60 19.47 6.75
N ARG A 116 -5.35 20.45 7.25
CA ARG A 116 -5.91 21.52 6.42
C ARG A 116 -4.83 22.34 5.70
N TYR A 117 -3.72 22.61 6.39
CA TYR A 117 -2.55 23.27 5.78
C TYR A 117 -2.00 22.45 4.62
N LEU A 118 -1.67 21.17 4.87
CA LEU A 118 -1.14 20.26 3.85
C LEU A 118 -2.10 20.13 2.65
N ALA A 119 -3.41 19.97 2.91
CA ALA A 119 -4.43 19.88 1.87
C ALA A 119 -4.55 21.12 0.99
N LYS A 120 -4.27 22.31 1.54
CA LYS A 120 -4.29 23.55 0.77
C LYS A 120 -3.02 23.74 -0.04
N VAL A 121 -1.85 23.52 0.57
CA VAL A 121 -0.56 23.80 -0.09
C VAL A 121 -0.27 22.78 -1.19
N ALA A 122 -0.73 21.54 -1.04
CA ALA A 122 -0.60 20.50 -2.06
C ALA A 122 -1.37 20.81 -3.36
N GLN A 123 -2.29 21.77 -3.36
CA GLN A 123 -3.04 22.18 -4.56
C GLN A 123 -2.21 23.06 -5.51
N ASP A 124 -1.10 23.64 -5.04
CA ASP A 124 -0.22 24.46 -5.87
C ASP A 124 0.96 23.60 -6.36
N PRO A 125 1.10 23.35 -7.68
CA PRO A 125 2.13 22.45 -8.21
C PRO A 125 3.56 22.96 -8.00
N ARG A 126 3.74 24.23 -7.61
CA ARG A 126 5.05 24.79 -7.27
C ARG A 126 5.51 24.36 -5.88
N VAL A 127 4.62 23.85 -5.03
CA VAL A 127 4.94 23.36 -3.68
C VAL A 127 5.21 21.87 -3.74
N VAL A 128 6.43 21.47 -3.39
CA VAL A 128 6.87 20.07 -3.49
C VAL A 128 7.06 19.38 -2.15
N ALA A 129 7.05 20.12 -1.04
CA ALA A 129 7.21 19.55 0.29
C ALA A 129 6.71 20.47 1.41
N VAL A 130 6.33 19.84 2.52
CA VAL A 130 6.11 20.48 3.82
C VAL A 130 6.98 19.77 4.86
N HIS A 131 7.70 20.54 5.67
CA HIS A 131 8.58 20.06 6.71
C HIS A 131 8.11 20.56 8.08
N TRP A 132 7.94 19.65 9.04
CA TRP A 132 7.64 20.03 10.41
C TRP A 132 8.87 20.68 11.08
N PHE A 133 8.71 21.81 11.75
CA PHE A 133 9.83 22.64 12.22
C PHE A 133 10.90 21.88 13.05
N GLN A 134 10.48 21.07 14.03
CA GLN A 134 11.39 20.33 14.91
C GLN A 134 10.77 19.02 15.41
N TYR A 135 11.60 17.99 15.61
CA TYR A 135 11.13 16.68 16.08
C TYR A 135 10.70 16.68 17.55
N PHE A 136 11.58 17.06 18.47
CA PHE A 136 11.34 17.05 19.92
C PHE A 136 11.16 18.46 20.48
N ASP A 137 10.35 18.61 21.52
CA ASP A 137 10.29 19.84 22.28
C ASP A 137 11.64 20.15 22.90
N PRO A 138 12.16 21.38 22.74
CA PRO A 138 13.47 21.69 23.28
C PRO A 138 13.47 21.54 24.80
N PRO A 139 14.47 20.85 25.39
CA PRO A 139 14.58 20.76 26.84
C PRO A 139 14.84 22.15 27.43
N GLU A 140 14.21 22.43 28.57
CA GLU A 140 14.25 23.75 29.26
C GLU A 140 15.68 24.28 29.49
N LYS A 141 16.66 23.38 29.63
CA LYS A 141 18.08 23.75 29.84
C LYS A 141 18.77 24.31 28.60
N CYS A 142 18.25 24.05 27.40
CA CYS A 142 18.91 24.36 26.13
C CYS A 142 18.24 25.50 25.35
N TYR A 143 17.03 25.90 25.75
CA TYR A 143 16.25 26.92 25.07
C TYR A 143 15.63 27.91 26.07
N ASP A 144 15.14 29.04 25.56
CA ASP A 144 14.36 30.00 26.34
C ASP A 144 13.14 29.29 26.97
N ALA A 145 12.77 29.66 28.19
CA ALA A 145 11.57 29.16 28.88
C ALA A 145 10.27 29.42 28.09
N ASN A 146 10.33 30.30 27.08
CA ASN A 146 9.24 30.57 26.13
C ASN A 146 9.14 29.53 24.99
N ALA A 147 10.14 28.66 24.80
CA ALA A 147 10.16 27.66 23.74
C ALA A 147 9.54 26.34 24.21
N ALA A 148 8.25 26.12 23.92
CA ALA A 148 7.59 24.88 24.30
C ALA A 148 6.48 24.49 23.32
N ASN A 149 6.26 23.19 23.15
CA ASN A 149 5.28 22.59 22.24
C ASN A 149 5.54 22.74 20.72
N TRP A 150 6.82 22.83 20.31
CA TRP A 150 7.24 22.88 18.90
C TRP A 150 7.41 21.49 18.25
N GLY A 151 7.77 20.49 19.05
CA GLY A 151 8.06 19.11 18.67
C GLY A 151 6.82 18.26 18.46
N LEU A 152 6.93 17.26 17.60
CA LEU A 152 5.96 16.16 17.48
C LEU A 152 5.96 15.27 18.73
N VAL A 153 7.08 15.23 19.43
CA VAL A 153 7.27 14.60 20.75
C VAL A 153 7.65 15.65 21.79
N ASN A 154 7.40 15.38 23.07
CA ASN A 154 7.84 16.21 24.17
C ASN A 154 9.36 16.07 24.43
N ASP A 155 9.88 16.70 25.46
CA ASP A 155 11.30 16.67 25.84
C ASP A 155 11.74 15.33 26.47
N GLN A 156 10.80 14.41 26.71
CA GLN A 156 11.04 13.01 27.09
C GLN A 156 10.89 12.02 25.92
N ASP A 157 10.77 12.51 24.68
CA ASP A 157 10.55 11.69 23.47
C ASP A 157 9.19 10.96 23.45
N GLU A 158 8.21 11.48 24.21
CA GLU A 158 6.85 10.96 24.21
C GLU A 158 5.98 11.70 23.18
N PRO A 159 5.25 11.00 22.29
CA PRO A 159 4.49 11.62 21.22
C PRO A 159 3.25 12.38 21.72
N TYR A 160 2.96 13.52 21.08
CA TYR A 160 1.65 14.16 21.18
C TYR A 160 0.61 13.39 20.37
N GLU A 161 0.18 12.24 20.90
CA GLU A 161 -0.63 11.20 20.27
C GLU A 161 -1.77 11.71 19.38
N GLU A 162 -2.61 12.62 19.88
CA GLU A 162 -3.75 13.15 19.11
C GLU A 162 -3.31 13.95 17.88
N ALA A 163 -2.21 14.70 17.98
CA ALA A 163 -1.65 15.47 16.87
C ALA A 163 -0.93 14.54 15.87
N VAL A 164 -0.03 13.69 16.37
CA VAL A 164 0.83 12.81 15.56
C VAL A 164 -0.01 11.86 14.71
N LYS A 165 -1.09 11.29 15.25
CA LYS A 165 -2.00 10.42 14.50
C LYS A 165 -2.65 11.11 13.30
N LEU A 166 -3.14 12.34 13.49
CA LEU A 166 -3.75 13.11 12.39
C LEU A 166 -2.71 13.57 11.36
N ILE A 167 -1.52 13.95 11.80
CA ILE A 167 -0.39 14.32 10.93
C ILE A 167 0.05 13.12 10.09
N PHE A 168 0.15 11.95 10.70
CA PHE A 168 0.48 10.69 10.01
C PHE A 168 -0.57 10.35 8.94
N GLN A 169 -1.85 10.45 9.27
CA GLN A 169 -2.93 10.24 8.30
C GLN A 169 -2.88 11.25 7.14
N ALA A 170 -2.68 12.53 7.43
CA ALA A 170 -2.55 13.58 6.42
C ALA A 170 -1.36 13.33 5.48
N ASN A 171 -0.22 12.91 6.04
CA ASN A 171 0.99 12.60 5.26
C ASN A 171 0.81 11.39 4.34
N ASN A 172 -0.01 10.39 4.71
CA ASN A 172 -0.34 9.30 3.80
C ASN A 172 -1.34 9.75 2.72
N MET A 173 -2.34 10.53 3.11
CA MET A 173 -3.39 10.99 2.20
C MET A 173 -2.89 11.96 1.12
N VAL A 174 -1.87 12.79 1.40
CA VAL A 174 -1.31 13.71 0.37
C VAL A 174 -0.74 12.95 -0.83
N TYR A 175 -0.17 11.76 -0.62
CA TYR A 175 0.32 10.94 -1.73
C TYR A 175 -0.82 10.31 -2.52
N ALA A 176 -1.86 9.82 -1.84
CA ALA A 176 -3.08 9.39 -2.51
C ALA A 176 -3.71 10.52 -3.35
N TYR A 177 -3.66 11.76 -2.85
CA TYR A 177 -4.09 12.95 -3.59
C TYR A 177 -3.20 13.25 -4.80
N ALA A 178 -1.87 13.23 -4.65
CA ALA A 178 -0.93 13.45 -5.75
C ALA A 178 -1.12 12.43 -6.90
N MET A 179 -1.48 11.20 -6.57
CA MET A 179 -1.82 10.14 -7.52
C MET A 179 -3.22 10.29 -8.14
N GLY A 180 -4.00 11.27 -7.68
CA GLY A 180 -5.38 11.52 -8.05
C GLY A 180 -6.39 10.52 -7.46
N LEU A 181 -5.98 9.65 -6.52
CA LEU A 181 -6.84 8.67 -5.87
C LEU A 181 -7.80 9.31 -4.87
N SER A 182 -7.38 10.39 -4.19
CA SER A 182 -8.20 11.13 -3.23
C SER A 182 -8.47 12.55 -3.71
N ASP A 183 -9.52 13.19 -3.18
CA ASP A 183 -9.73 14.64 -3.26
C ASP A 183 -9.02 15.42 -2.14
N PHE A 184 -8.29 14.70 -1.28
CA PHE A 184 -7.59 15.16 -0.07
C PHE A 184 -8.45 15.86 0.97
N SER A 185 -9.75 15.58 1.00
CA SER A 185 -10.66 16.16 1.98
C SER A 185 -10.39 15.61 3.39
N PRO A 186 -10.20 16.45 4.41
CA PRO A 186 -10.13 15.99 5.78
C PRO A 186 -11.46 15.38 6.23
N GLU A 187 -11.41 14.21 6.87
CA GLU A 187 -12.59 13.42 7.25
C GLU A 187 -13.57 14.15 8.18
N PHE A 188 -13.09 15.16 8.91
CA PHE A 188 -13.84 15.92 9.91
C PHE A 188 -14.54 17.18 9.39
N ASP A 189 -14.41 17.54 8.11
CA ASP A 189 -15.00 18.76 7.52
C ASP A 189 -16.39 18.57 6.88
N GLY A 190 -17.05 17.44 7.16
CA GLY A 190 -18.26 16.92 6.48
C GLY A 190 -19.56 17.74 6.49
N PHE A 191 -19.57 19.03 6.88
CA PHE A 191 -20.79 19.85 6.95
C PHE A 191 -20.80 21.14 6.11
N PHE A 192 -19.66 21.59 5.56
CA PHE A 192 -19.60 22.81 4.74
C PHE A 192 -18.80 22.56 3.46
N ARG A 193 -19.44 21.98 2.44
CA ARG A 193 -18.83 21.81 1.11
C ARG A 193 -19.19 22.97 0.18
N ASN A 194 -18.17 23.57 -0.43
CA ASN A 194 -18.24 24.07 -1.79
C ASN A 194 -17.40 23.13 -2.65
N ASN A 195 -18.01 22.53 -3.68
CA ASN A 195 -17.31 21.71 -4.66
C ASN A 195 -16.37 22.60 -5.50
N ALA A 196 -15.13 22.78 -5.05
CA ALA A 196 -14.07 23.30 -5.90
C ALA A 196 -13.56 22.15 -6.78
N ALA A 197 -13.44 22.41 -8.08
CA ALA A 197 -12.90 21.45 -9.04
C ALA A 197 -11.47 21.03 -8.62
N ALA A 198 -11.21 19.73 -8.58
CA ALA A 198 -9.86 19.21 -8.36
C ALA A 198 -8.94 19.72 -9.48
N THR A 199 -7.94 20.54 -9.11
CA THR A 199 -6.88 20.93 -10.03
C THR A 199 -6.15 19.67 -10.49
N LYS A 200 -5.94 19.49 -11.80
CA LYS A 200 -5.16 18.37 -12.33
C LYS A 200 -3.71 18.51 -11.86
N ILE A 201 -3.27 17.60 -10.99
CA ILE A 201 -1.87 17.47 -10.60
C ILE A 201 -1.18 16.53 -11.58
N PRO A 202 0.08 16.78 -11.99
CA PRO A 202 0.85 15.83 -12.80
C PRO A 202 0.91 14.45 -12.12
N GLN A 203 0.55 13.39 -12.83
CA GLN A 203 0.72 12.01 -12.36
C GLN A 203 2.21 11.66 -12.43
N GLY A 204 2.84 11.41 -11.28
CA GLY A 204 4.22 10.93 -11.20
C GLY A 204 4.29 9.42 -10.96
N GLU A 205 5.33 8.77 -11.47
CA GLU A 205 5.72 7.39 -11.15
C GLU A 205 6.41 7.33 -9.77
N MET A 206 6.28 6.20 -9.05
CA MET A 206 6.61 6.10 -7.61
C MET A 206 7.59 4.98 -7.31
N ALA A 207 8.68 5.27 -6.59
CA ALA A 207 9.71 4.29 -6.21
C ALA A 207 9.44 3.51 -4.91
N LYS A 208 8.37 3.83 -4.14
CA LYS A 208 8.03 3.19 -2.86
C LYS A 208 6.54 2.98 -2.71
N ALA A 209 6.16 1.95 -1.94
CA ALA A 209 4.77 1.67 -1.61
C ALA A 209 4.17 2.78 -0.71
N ILE A 210 2.91 3.13 -0.96
CA ILE A 210 2.13 4.12 -0.19
C ILE A 210 1.00 3.40 0.52
N THR A 211 0.89 3.52 1.84
CA THR A 211 -0.27 3.01 2.59
C THR A 211 -1.44 3.99 2.47
N LEU A 212 -2.56 3.52 1.94
CA LEU A 212 -3.82 4.27 1.90
C LEU A 212 -4.45 4.28 3.30
N PRO A 213 -4.96 5.43 3.76
CA PRO A 213 -5.42 5.59 5.13
C PRO A 213 -6.75 4.88 5.36
N ILE A 214 -6.71 3.75 6.08
CA ILE A 214 -7.88 3.06 6.62
C ILE A 214 -8.06 3.53 8.07
N ALA A 215 -9.26 3.98 8.44
CA ALA A 215 -9.49 4.53 9.77
C ALA A 215 -9.51 3.42 10.82
N ASN A 216 -8.74 3.57 11.91
CA ASN A 216 -8.73 2.64 13.04
C ASN A 216 -8.54 1.17 12.58
N ALA A 217 -7.57 0.95 11.70
CA ALA A 217 -7.28 -0.34 11.09
C ALA A 217 -6.60 -1.34 12.05
N ASP A 218 -6.08 -0.84 13.18
CA ASP A 218 -5.48 -1.56 14.31
C ASP A 218 -6.48 -1.79 15.46
N PHE A 219 -7.73 -1.31 15.32
CA PHE A 219 -8.79 -1.39 16.35
C PHE A 219 -8.45 -0.81 17.74
N GLU A 220 -7.38 -0.02 17.87
CA GLU A 220 -6.96 0.59 19.15
C GLU A 220 -7.94 1.66 19.68
N LYS A 221 -8.91 2.08 18.85
CA LYS A 221 -10.04 2.94 19.24
C LYS A 221 -11.36 2.16 19.32
N GLY A 222 -11.29 0.85 19.58
CA GLY A 222 -12.43 -0.04 19.63
C GLY A 222 -13.13 -0.11 18.27
N ARG A 223 -14.46 0.06 18.25
CA ARG A 223 -15.26 -0.01 17.00
C ARG A 223 -15.31 1.30 16.19
N SER A 224 -14.56 2.33 16.57
CA SER A 224 -14.68 3.64 15.93
C SER A 224 -14.34 3.55 14.44
N GLY A 225 -15.17 4.10 13.56
CA GLY A 225 -15.01 3.99 12.10
C GLY A 225 -15.44 2.65 11.50
N TRP A 226 -15.93 1.70 12.30
CA TRP A 226 -16.33 0.37 11.86
C TRP A 226 -17.76 0.04 12.31
N ALA A 227 -18.60 -0.35 11.36
CA ALA A 227 -19.89 -0.92 11.64
C ALA A 227 -19.74 -2.42 11.89
N LEU A 228 -19.80 -2.83 13.16
CA LEU A 228 -19.87 -4.24 13.55
C LEU A 228 -21.28 -4.76 13.29
N GLN A 229 -21.43 -5.74 12.41
CA GLN A 229 -22.72 -6.21 11.92
C GLN A 229 -22.84 -7.74 11.97
N THR A 230 -24.10 -8.18 11.95
CA THR A 230 -24.52 -9.57 11.81
C THR A 230 -25.33 -9.63 10.53
N TRP A 231 -24.75 -10.08 9.43
CA TRP A 231 -25.49 -10.16 8.18
C TRP A 231 -26.44 -11.36 8.17
N LYS A 232 -26.02 -12.51 8.73
CA LYS A 232 -26.84 -13.72 8.80
C LYS A 232 -26.50 -14.61 10.02
N GLY A 233 -27.44 -15.47 10.40
CA GLY A 233 -27.16 -16.65 11.25
C GLY A 233 -26.99 -16.42 12.75
N LYS A 234 -27.32 -15.24 13.29
CA LYS A 234 -27.03 -14.85 14.70
C LYS A 234 -25.53 -14.81 15.04
N SER A 235 -24.68 -14.62 14.03
CA SER A 235 -23.25 -14.35 14.21
C SER A 235 -23.02 -13.05 14.98
N LYS A 236 -21.79 -12.81 15.44
CA LYS A 236 -21.42 -11.63 16.24
C LYS A 236 -20.11 -11.01 15.77
N ALA A 237 -20.02 -9.70 15.94
CA ALA A 237 -18.80 -8.93 15.77
C ALA A 237 -18.58 -8.08 17.04
N SER A 238 -17.36 -8.10 17.58
CA SER A 238 -16.98 -7.43 18.83
C SER A 238 -15.51 -7.04 18.83
N ILE A 239 -15.09 -6.22 19.79
CA ILE A 239 -13.67 -5.93 20.04
C ILE A 239 -13.19 -6.81 21.19
N ASP A 240 -12.02 -7.43 21.03
CA ASP A 240 -11.39 -8.31 22.01
C ASP A 240 -10.05 -7.72 22.45
N SER A 241 -9.84 -7.58 23.77
CA SER A 241 -8.58 -7.07 24.34
C SER A 241 -7.65 -8.18 24.85
N SER A 242 -8.12 -9.43 24.81
CA SER A 242 -7.36 -10.60 25.28
C SER A 242 -6.60 -11.28 24.14
N VAL A 243 -7.17 -11.30 22.94
CA VAL A 243 -6.57 -11.86 21.72
C VAL A 243 -6.37 -10.73 20.73
N ARG A 244 -5.10 -10.42 20.46
CA ARG A 244 -4.64 -9.32 19.60
C ARG A 244 -3.29 -9.66 18.99
N TYR A 245 -2.99 -9.13 17.82
CA TYR A 245 -1.70 -9.31 17.17
C TYR A 245 -0.74 -8.23 17.65
N SER A 246 -1.16 -6.97 17.57
CA SER A 246 -0.41 -5.82 18.08
C SER A 246 -1.29 -4.98 19.01
N GLY A 247 -0.74 -3.92 19.60
CA GLY A 247 -1.50 -3.01 20.45
C GLY A 247 -2.18 -3.66 21.67
N LYS A 248 -3.42 -3.24 21.94
CA LYS A 248 -4.24 -3.60 23.08
C LYS A 248 -5.51 -4.34 22.69
N MET A 249 -5.96 -4.23 21.44
CA MET A 249 -7.27 -4.74 21.00
C MET A 249 -7.20 -5.25 19.56
N ALA A 250 -8.07 -6.19 19.22
CA ALA A 250 -8.33 -6.62 17.85
C ALA A 250 -9.84 -6.78 17.60
N LEU A 251 -10.23 -6.85 16.32
CA LEU A 251 -11.59 -7.23 15.96
C LEU A 251 -11.76 -8.74 16.16
N LYS A 252 -12.88 -9.15 16.76
CA LYS A 252 -13.32 -10.54 16.85
C LYS A 252 -14.64 -10.73 16.12
N LEU A 253 -14.68 -11.73 15.24
CA LEU A 253 -15.88 -12.24 14.59
C LEU A 253 -16.19 -13.64 15.11
N GLU A 254 -17.46 -13.91 15.39
CA GLU A 254 -17.96 -15.20 15.87
C GLU A 254 -19.09 -15.67 14.97
N GLY A 255 -18.90 -16.83 14.35
CA GLY A 255 -19.89 -17.49 13.52
C GLY A 255 -21.09 -17.91 14.35
N GLY A 256 -22.28 -17.79 13.76
CA GLY A 256 -23.51 -18.35 14.31
C GLY A 256 -23.61 -19.87 14.14
N ASN A 257 -24.77 -20.43 14.44
CA ASN A 257 -24.97 -21.89 14.43
C ASN A 257 -25.24 -22.47 13.03
N ALA A 258 -25.41 -21.63 12.01
CA ALA A 258 -25.70 -22.03 10.65
C ALA A 258 -24.42 -22.26 9.84
N GLU A 259 -24.50 -23.10 8.81
CA GLU A 259 -23.36 -23.43 7.96
C GLU A 259 -23.20 -22.45 6.80
N GLY A 260 -21.95 -22.29 6.36
CA GLY A 260 -21.59 -21.46 5.22
C GLY A 260 -22.19 -20.06 5.26
N TRP A 261 -22.71 -19.61 4.12
CA TRP A 261 -23.28 -18.26 3.93
C TRP A 261 -24.56 -17.98 4.70
N ASP A 262 -25.10 -18.96 5.44
CA ASP A 262 -26.22 -18.71 6.36
C ASP A 262 -25.77 -18.28 7.75
N SER A 263 -24.45 -18.18 7.97
CA SER A 263 -23.81 -17.54 9.12
C SER A 263 -22.71 -16.60 8.63
N VAL A 264 -22.91 -15.29 8.79
CA VAL A 264 -21.92 -14.29 8.31
C VAL A 264 -21.76 -13.19 9.36
N ALA A 265 -20.63 -13.18 10.07
CA ALA A 265 -20.19 -12.08 10.92
C ALA A 265 -19.32 -11.13 10.11
N VAL A 266 -19.46 -9.82 10.34
CA VAL A 266 -18.72 -8.84 9.54
C VAL A 266 -18.46 -7.55 10.32
N ALA A 267 -17.31 -6.93 10.04
CA ALA A 267 -17.07 -5.53 10.34
C ALA A 267 -16.88 -4.77 9.02
N VAL A 268 -17.60 -3.65 8.85
CA VAL A 268 -17.62 -2.87 7.61
C VAL A 268 -17.10 -1.47 7.88
N GLN A 269 -16.15 -1.00 7.08
CA GLN A 269 -15.81 0.41 6.94
C GLN A 269 -16.30 0.92 5.59
N SER A 270 -17.09 1.99 5.62
CA SER A 270 -17.65 2.65 4.45
C SER A 270 -17.10 4.07 4.33
N ASP A 271 -17.40 4.74 3.22
CA ASP A 271 -17.08 6.17 3.00
C ASP A 271 -15.57 6.48 2.99
N LEU A 272 -14.76 5.53 2.50
CA LEU A 272 -13.34 5.75 2.26
C LEU A 272 -13.15 6.87 1.23
N LYS A 273 -12.35 7.87 1.56
CA LYS A 273 -12.20 9.14 0.79
C LYS A 273 -11.22 9.03 -0.37
N PHE A 274 -11.13 7.86 -0.98
CA PHE A 274 -10.30 7.60 -2.15
C PHE A 274 -10.92 6.53 -3.07
N SER A 275 -10.55 6.60 -4.33
CA SER A 275 -10.94 5.67 -5.39
C SER A 275 -9.76 4.79 -5.80
N LEU A 276 -10.05 3.58 -6.27
CA LEU A 276 -9.06 2.70 -6.89
C LEU A 276 -9.01 3.00 -8.39
N LYS A 277 -7.82 3.17 -8.96
CA LYS A 277 -7.62 3.58 -10.36
C LYS A 277 -6.85 2.53 -11.15
N PRO A 278 -7.08 2.45 -12.46
CA PRO A 278 -6.31 1.56 -13.31
C PRO A 278 -4.87 2.04 -13.43
N GLY A 279 -3.96 1.10 -13.71
CA GLY A 279 -2.53 1.36 -13.84
C GLY A 279 -1.75 1.39 -12.52
N TYR A 280 -2.42 1.29 -11.37
CA TYR A 280 -1.78 1.09 -10.08
C TYR A 280 -1.99 -0.33 -9.58
N GLN A 281 -0.91 -0.94 -9.09
CA GLN A 281 -0.98 -2.21 -8.39
C GLN A 281 -1.23 -1.94 -6.90
N TYR A 282 -2.27 -2.55 -6.35
CA TYR A 282 -2.65 -2.42 -4.94
C TYR A 282 -2.33 -3.71 -4.20
N LYS A 283 -2.00 -3.60 -2.90
CA LYS A 283 -1.88 -4.72 -1.97
C LYS A 283 -2.83 -4.51 -0.79
N LEU A 284 -3.79 -5.41 -0.61
CA LEU A 284 -4.64 -5.48 0.58
C LEU A 284 -4.08 -6.55 1.51
N SER A 285 -3.93 -6.26 2.80
CA SER A 285 -3.44 -7.23 3.78
C SER A 285 -4.04 -7.03 5.17
N ALA A 286 -4.06 -8.10 5.97
CA ALA A 286 -4.43 -8.06 7.39
C ALA A 286 -3.79 -9.22 8.16
N TRP A 287 -3.55 -9.04 9.45
CA TRP A 287 -3.24 -10.16 10.34
C TRP A 287 -4.54 -10.83 10.76
N VAL A 288 -4.61 -12.15 10.59
CA VAL A 288 -5.80 -12.96 10.88
C VAL A 288 -5.41 -14.16 11.73
N LYS A 289 -6.20 -14.42 12.78
CA LYS A 289 -6.13 -15.63 13.60
C LYS A 289 -7.47 -16.34 13.54
N THR A 290 -7.50 -17.66 13.48
CA THR A 290 -8.74 -18.44 13.39
C THR A 290 -8.83 -19.51 14.47
N GLU A 291 -10.04 -19.81 14.91
CA GLU A 291 -10.34 -20.93 15.81
C GLU A 291 -11.60 -21.64 15.35
N ASN A 292 -11.46 -22.90 14.94
CA ASN A 292 -12.53 -23.78 14.48
C ASN A 292 -13.38 -23.15 13.37
N VAL A 293 -12.77 -22.39 12.46
CA VAL A 293 -13.44 -21.80 11.31
C VAL A 293 -13.80 -22.90 10.31
N GLU A 294 -15.10 -23.18 10.16
CA GLU A 294 -15.57 -24.29 9.31
C GLU A 294 -15.54 -23.96 7.81
N ASN A 295 -15.63 -22.68 7.44
CA ASN A 295 -15.64 -22.25 6.04
C ASN A 295 -14.46 -21.31 5.76
N PHE A 296 -14.61 -20.00 5.93
CA PHE A 296 -13.50 -19.08 5.68
C PHE A 296 -13.63 -17.73 6.39
N ALA A 297 -12.48 -17.15 6.69
CA ALA A 297 -12.28 -15.79 7.18
C ALA A 297 -11.36 -15.03 6.22
N PHE A 298 -11.72 -13.81 5.82
CA PHE A 298 -10.96 -13.04 4.83
C PHE A 298 -11.30 -11.54 4.89
N VAL A 299 -10.51 -10.72 4.20
CA VAL A 299 -10.77 -9.29 4.03
C VAL A 299 -11.11 -9.00 2.57
N ARG A 300 -12.11 -8.15 2.33
CA ARG A 300 -12.49 -7.74 0.99
C ARG A 300 -12.78 -6.26 0.84
N ILE A 301 -12.63 -5.76 -0.37
CA ILE A 301 -13.07 -4.45 -0.81
C ILE A 301 -14.13 -4.65 -1.87
N LYS A 302 -15.32 -4.09 -1.64
CA LYS A 302 -16.34 -3.93 -2.67
C LYS A 302 -16.20 -2.55 -3.28
N VAL A 303 -16.14 -2.49 -4.61
CA VAL A 303 -16.07 -1.25 -5.36
C VAL A 303 -17.21 -1.12 -6.36
N LYS A 304 -17.47 0.11 -6.80
CA LYS A 304 -18.43 0.46 -7.84
C LYS A 304 -17.76 1.27 -8.94
N ASN A 305 -17.92 0.87 -10.19
CA ASN A 305 -17.46 1.66 -11.33
C ASN A 305 -18.45 2.79 -11.66
N ALA A 306 -18.14 3.58 -12.70
CA ALA A 306 -19.00 4.66 -13.16
C ALA A 306 -20.40 4.20 -13.66
N SER A 307 -20.53 2.92 -14.01
CA SER A 307 -21.79 2.29 -14.45
C SER A 307 -22.60 1.67 -13.29
N ASP A 308 -22.18 1.90 -12.03
CA ASP A 308 -22.76 1.30 -10.81
C ASP A 308 -22.63 -0.24 -10.73
N GLU A 309 -21.76 -0.84 -11.54
CA GLU A 309 -21.42 -2.25 -11.48
C GLU A 309 -20.47 -2.52 -10.30
N SER A 310 -20.72 -3.60 -9.57
CA SER A 310 -19.93 -3.96 -8.39
C SER A 310 -18.81 -4.94 -8.73
N LYS A 311 -17.60 -4.65 -8.26
CA LYS A 311 -16.44 -5.58 -8.30
C LYS A 311 -15.91 -5.81 -6.90
N TYR A 312 -15.19 -6.91 -6.71
CA TYR A 312 -14.67 -7.34 -5.42
C TYR A 312 -13.19 -7.66 -5.53
N PHE A 313 -12.42 -7.26 -4.53
CA PHE A 313 -11.03 -7.67 -4.34
C PHE A 313 -10.89 -8.25 -2.94
N SER A 314 -10.41 -9.48 -2.82
CA SER A 314 -10.39 -10.22 -1.56
C SER A 314 -9.01 -10.82 -1.31
N THR A 315 -8.59 -10.86 -0.04
CA THR A 315 -7.39 -11.58 0.39
C THR A 315 -7.57 -13.09 0.26
N THR A 316 -6.47 -13.83 0.42
CA THR A 316 -6.54 -15.28 0.70
C THR A 316 -7.48 -15.58 1.87
N GLU A 317 -8.19 -16.69 1.77
CA GLU A 317 -9.14 -17.20 2.76
C GLU A 317 -8.44 -18.06 3.81
N GLU A 318 -8.78 -17.85 5.09
CA GLU A 318 -8.28 -18.64 6.22
C GLU A 318 -9.37 -19.52 6.81
N TYR A 319 -9.01 -20.76 7.20
CA TYR A 319 -9.94 -21.77 7.70
C TYR A 319 -9.31 -22.58 8.84
N GLY A 320 -10.13 -23.36 9.54
CA GLY A 320 -9.68 -24.19 10.65
C GLY A 320 -9.24 -23.39 11.88
N THR A 321 -8.19 -23.88 12.54
CA THR A 321 -7.60 -23.25 13.73
C THR A 321 -6.15 -22.96 13.45
N GLU A 322 -5.83 -21.70 13.21
CA GLU A 322 -4.49 -21.23 12.89
C GLU A 322 -4.13 -20.07 13.83
N ASP A 323 -2.83 -19.96 14.15
CA ASP A 323 -2.32 -18.76 14.81
C ASP A 323 -2.26 -17.56 13.85
N TRP A 324 -1.90 -16.39 14.36
CA TRP A 324 -1.80 -15.17 13.55
C TRP A 324 -0.99 -15.39 12.26
N ARG A 325 -1.64 -15.16 11.12
CA ARG A 325 -1.05 -15.18 9.78
C ARG A 325 -1.38 -13.90 9.05
N LEU A 326 -0.45 -13.46 8.21
CA LEU A 326 -0.70 -12.35 7.31
C LEU A 326 -1.45 -12.89 6.08
N VAL A 327 -2.69 -12.46 5.87
CA VAL A 327 -3.43 -12.70 4.63
C VAL A 327 -3.25 -11.49 3.72
N GLU A 328 -3.11 -11.72 2.42
CA GLU A 328 -2.89 -10.66 1.45
C GLU A 328 -3.50 -10.95 0.08
N ALA A 329 -3.71 -9.89 -0.70
CA ALA A 329 -4.01 -9.96 -2.11
C ALA A 329 -3.43 -8.77 -2.85
N THR A 330 -2.94 -9.01 -4.05
CA THR A 330 -2.45 -7.98 -4.96
C THR A 330 -3.37 -7.89 -6.17
N PHE A 331 -3.77 -6.68 -6.55
CA PHE A 331 -4.72 -6.48 -7.65
C PHE A 331 -4.53 -5.14 -8.35
N THR A 332 -4.93 -5.09 -9.63
CA THR A 332 -4.92 -3.87 -10.45
C THR A 332 -6.33 -3.66 -11.01
N PRO A 333 -7.07 -2.62 -10.60
CA PRO A 333 -8.36 -2.31 -11.17
C PRO A 333 -8.27 -2.06 -12.67
N MET A 334 -9.24 -2.53 -13.46
CA MET A 334 -9.27 -2.29 -14.91
C MET A 334 -9.81 -0.90 -15.28
N GLU A 335 -10.47 -0.23 -14.34
CA GLU A 335 -11.09 1.08 -14.51
C GLU A 335 -11.13 1.83 -13.18
N GLU A 336 -11.55 3.09 -13.19
CA GLU A 336 -11.69 3.87 -11.96
C GLU A 336 -12.93 3.39 -11.18
N ASN A 337 -12.72 3.10 -9.90
CA ASN A 337 -13.66 2.44 -9.03
C ASN A 337 -13.76 3.16 -7.69
N LYS A 338 -14.97 3.58 -7.30
CA LYS A 338 -15.22 4.10 -5.94
C LYS A 338 -15.36 2.94 -4.98
N ILE A 339 -14.78 3.05 -3.79
CA ILE A 339 -14.97 2.04 -2.75
C ILE A 339 -16.37 2.19 -2.15
N ASP A 340 -17.18 1.13 -2.24
CA ASP A 340 -18.49 1.04 -1.58
C ASP A 340 -18.25 0.73 -0.09
N TYR A 341 -17.47 -0.31 0.18
CA TYR A 341 -16.97 -0.63 1.51
C TYR A 341 -15.73 -1.53 1.50
N LEU A 342 -15.02 -1.52 2.62
CA LEU A 342 -14.05 -2.54 3.01
C LEU A 342 -14.67 -3.37 4.15
N ALA A 343 -14.56 -4.69 4.07
CA ALA A 343 -15.20 -5.62 5.00
C ALA A 343 -14.23 -6.72 5.45
N LEU A 344 -14.31 -7.04 6.73
CA LEU A 344 -13.66 -8.21 7.34
C LEU A 344 -14.76 -9.21 7.65
N GLU A 345 -14.64 -10.42 7.12
CA GLU A 345 -15.74 -11.38 7.08
C GLU A 345 -15.34 -12.72 7.65
N LEU A 346 -16.26 -13.31 8.42
CA LEU A 346 -16.24 -14.69 8.83
C LEU A 346 -17.53 -15.36 8.34
N VAL A 347 -17.38 -16.41 7.54
CA VAL A 347 -18.48 -17.21 7.01
C VAL A 347 -18.48 -18.58 7.69
N GLY A 348 -19.66 -19.08 8.05
CA GLY A 348 -19.84 -20.35 8.76
C GLY A 348 -19.67 -20.22 10.27
N LYS A 349 -19.31 -21.34 10.92
CA LYS A 349 -19.07 -21.40 12.37
C LYS A 349 -17.59 -21.13 12.68
N GLY A 350 -17.29 -20.90 13.95
CA GLY A 350 -15.94 -20.66 14.46
C GLY A 350 -15.73 -19.22 14.93
N MET A 351 -14.48 -18.86 15.17
CA MET A 351 -14.05 -17.52 15.55
C MET A 351 -12.87 -17.08 14.69
N ALA A 352 -12.86 -15.80 14.33
CA ALA A 352 -11.74 -15.18 13.65
C ALA A 352 -11.42 -13.83 14.28
N TRP A 353 -10.13 -13.55 14.45
CA TRP A 353 -9.64 -12.26 14.91
C TRP A 353 -8.86 -11.59 13.79
N PHE A 354 -8.97 -10.27 13.70
CA PHE A 354 -8.34 -9.46 12.67
C PHE A 354 -7.68 -8.24 13.27
N ASP A 355 -6.51 -7.90 12.76
CA ASP A 355 -5.70 -6.80 13.24
C ASP A 355 -4.82 -6.21 12.12
N ASP A 356 -4.35 -4.98 12.31
CA ASP A 356 -3.39 -4.29 11.44
C ASP A 356 -3.74 -4.33 9.93
N ILE A 357 -4.95 -3.89 9.56
CA ILE A 357 -5.42 -3.89 8.17
C ILE A 357 -4.67 -2.82 7.36
N ARG A 358 -4.19 -3.19 6.16
CA ARG A 358 -3.50 -2.27 5.26
C ARG A 358 -4.03 -2.40 3.84
N LEU A 359 -4.10 -1.26 3.17
CA LEU A 359 -4.25 -1.18 1.73
C LEU A 359 -3.12 -0.30 1.22
N GLU A 360 -2.30 -0.81 0.32
CA GLU A 360 -1.11 -0.14 -0.17
C GLU A 360 -1.19 0.01 -1.68
N VAL A 361 -0.66 1.11 -2.21
CA VAL A 361 -0.32 1.22 -3.62
C VAL A 361 1.15 0.86 -3.75
N MET A 362 1.45 -0.16 -4.54
CA MET A 362 2.81 -0.58 -4.79
C MET A 362 3.51 0.44 -5.69
N GLY A 363 4.76 0.78 -5.36
CA GLY A 363 5.60 1.58 -6.25
C GLY A 363 5.97 0.79 -7.50
N SER A 364 6.26 1.48 -8.62
CA SER A 364 6.93 0.85 -9.75
C SER A 364 8.30 0.37 -9.28
N GLN A 365 8.64 -0.89 -9.59
CA GLN A 365 10.02 -1.33 -9.52
C GLN A 365 10.79 -0.71 -10.69
N ASP A 366 10.97 0.61 -10.66
CA ASP A 366 11.86 1.25 -11.62
C ASP A 366 13.30 1.09 -11.17
N GLU A 367 14.08 0.47 -12.07
CA GLU A 367 15.52 0.22 -12.04
C GLU A 367 16.37 1.49 -11.79
N THR A 368 15.77 2.69 -11.80
CA THR A 368 16.46 3.96 -11.53
C THR A 368 16.84 4.13 -10.05
N SER A 369 16.11 3.50 -9.12
CA SER A 369 16.50 3.41 -7.72
C SER A 369 17.61 2.37 -7.48
N ALA A 370 17.72 1.37 -8.37
CA ALA A 370 18.77 0.36 -8.32
C ALA A 370 20.15 0.91 -8.73
N ASP A 371 20.20 1.90 -9.63
CA ASP A 371 21.48 2.55 -10.00
C ASP A 371 22.01 3.50 -8.91
N PHE A 372 21.14 4.11 -8.11
CA PHE A 372 21.57 4.86 -6.91
C PHE A 372 22.06 3.93 -5.80
N ALA A 373 21.40 2.78 -5.62
CA ALA A 373 21.79 1.76 -4.64
C ALA A 373 23.07 1.00 -5.04
N LYS A 374 23.34 0.81 -6.34
CA LYS A 374 24.56 0.12 -6.83
C LYS A 374 25.86 0.75 -6.36
N THR A 375 25.89 2.05 -6.09
CA THR A 375 27.11 2.72 -5.61
C THR A 375 27.35 2.58 -4.10
N ARG A 376 26.45 1.91 -3.36
CA ARG A 376 26.62 1.54 -1.95
C ARG A 376 26.44 0.04 -1.68
N ALA A 377 26.16 -0.76 -2.71
CA ALA A 377 25.85 -2.18 -2.61
C ALA A 377 27.06 -3.11 -2.38
N ASP A 378 28.24 -2.59 -2.01
CA ASP A 378 29.31 -3.45 -1.51
C ASP A 378 29.19 -3.75 -0.01
N GLU A 379 28.29 -3.10 0.73
CA GLU A 379 27.92 -3.53 2.07
C GLU A 379 26.43 -3.29 2.33
N VAL A 380 25.64 -4.37 2.35
CA VAL A 380 24.55 -4.70 3.31
C VAL A 380 23.50 -5.63 2.65
N VAL A 381 23.48 -6.87 3.17
CA VAL A 381 22.32 -7.77 3.41
C VAL A 381 21.40 -8.08 2.23
N ALA A 382 21.60 -9.28 1.67
CA ALA A 382 20.64 -9.98 0.83
C ALA A 382 19.33 -10.23 1.59
N VAL A 383 18.19 -9.94 0.96
CA VAL A 383 16.93 -10.62 1.30
C VAL A 383 17.15 -12.08 0.91
N GLU A 384 17.28 -12.96 1.90
CA GLU A 384 17.55 -14.38 1.71
C GLU A 384 16.42 -15.01 0.87
N ARG A 385 16.69 -15.28 -0.41
CA ARG A 385 15.98 -16.37 -1.10
C ARG A 385 16.42 -17.65 -0.39
N LYS A 386 15.46 -18.39 0.19
CA LYS A 386 15.72 -19.74 0.71
C LYS A 386 16.48 -20.54 -0.33
N LYS A 387 17.49 -21.27 0.13
CA LYS A 387 18.41 -21.97 -0.75
C LYS A 387 17.68 -23.15 -1.38
N VAL A 388 17.71 -23.25 -2.71
CA VAL A 388 17.15 -24.44 -3.39
C VAL A 388 18.00 -25.65 -3.03
N VAL A 389 17.37 -26.64 -2.39
CA VAL A 389 17.99 -27.91 -2.01
C VAL A 389 17.91 -28.88 -3.17
N SER A 390 16.74 -29.01 -3.78
CA SER A 390 16.52 -29.88 -4.93
C SER A 390 15.37 -29.38 -5.81
N THR A 391 15.49 -29.52 -7.14
CA THR A 391 14.38 -29.26 -8.08
C THR A 391 13.64 -30.56 -8.34
N LEU A 392 12.33 -30.57 -8.14
CA LEU A 392 11.49 -31.73 -8.41
C LEU A 392 11.14 -31.77 -9.89
N ASN A 393 11.64 -32.79 -10.59
CA ASN A 393 11.54 -32.89 -12.04
C ASN A 393 10.09 -33.04 -12.53
N LEU A 394 9.48 -31.94 -12.96
CA LEU A 394 8.23 -31.93 -13.71
C LEU A 394 8.53 -32.18 -15.19
N THR A 395 7.82 -33.11 -15.82
CA THR A 395 7.92 -33.31 -17.28
C THR A 395 7.26 -32.15 -18.03
N ASN A 396 7.97 -31.61 -19.03
CA ASN A 396 7.50 -30.57 -19.94
C ASN A 396 6.92 -29.32 -19.21
N PRO A 397 7.68 -28.69 -18.29
CA PRO A 397 7.18 -27.58 -17.47
C PRO A 397 7.04 -26.25 -18.23
N GLY A 398 7.79 -26.07 -19.32
CA GLY A 398 7.70 -24.92 -20.23
C GLY A 398 6.93 -25.23 -21.52
N PHE A 399 6.17 -26.33 -21.57
CA PHE A 399 5.27 -26.69 -22.69
C PHE A 399 5.91 -26.81 -24.10
N GLU A 400 7.24 -26.90 -24.14
CA GLU A 400 8.04 -27.08 -25.34
C GLU A 400 7.93 -28.46 -25.99
N ASP A 401 7.24 -29.42 -25.36
CA ASP A 401 6.91 -30.73 -25.94
C ASP A 401 5.40 -30.91 -26.15
N GLY A 402 4.70 -29.79 -26.32
CA GLY A 402 3.26 -29.76 -26.55
C GLY A 402 2.47 -30.09 -25.28
N GLU A 403 1.43 -30.91 -25.41
CA GLU A 403 0.59 -31.35 -24.28
C GLU A 403 1.19 -32.56 -23.53
N THR A 404 2.41 -32.99 -23.87
CA THR A 404 3.02 -34.19 -23.27
C THR A 404 3.09 -34.06 -21.76
N GLY A 405 2.43 -35.00 -21.04
CA GLY A 405 2.36 -35.00 -19.57
C GLY A 405 1.36 -34.02 -18.96
N TRP A 406 0.61 -33.26 -19.76
CA TRP A 406 -0.39 -32.29 -19.31
C TRP A 406 -1.74 -32.59 -19.94
N LYS A 407 -2.81 -32.44 -19.15
CA LYS A 407 -4.20 -32.59 -19.60
C LYS A 407 -4.85 -31.23 -19.67
N PHE A 408 -5.15 -30.80 -20.89
CA PHE A 408 -5.88 -29.58 -21.13
C PHE A 408 -7.38 -29.87 -21.06
N GLN A 409 -8.04 -29.26 -20.10
CA GLN A 409 -9.37 -29.65 -19.70
C GLN A 409 -10.22 -28.46 -19.29
N THR A 410 -11.53 -28.66 -19.41
CA THR A 410 -12.54 -27.73 -18.95
C THR A 410 -13.18 -28.31 -17.71
N TRP A 411 -12.98 -27.67 -16.56
CA TRP A 411 -13.65 -28.07 -15.33
C TRP A 411 -15.08 -27.53 -15.25
N LYS A 412 -15.33 -26.33 -15.79
CA LYS A 412 -16.68 -25.75 -15.88
C LYS A 412 -16.80 -24.80 -17.08
N GLY A 413 -17.99 -24.77 -17.69
CA GLY A 413 -18.29 -23.86 -18.80
C GLY A 413 -17.73 -24.32 -20.15
N LYS A 414 -17.35 -23.35 -20.99
CA LYS A 414 -16.75 -23.58 -22.32
C LYS A 414 -15.47 -22.76 -22.58
N PRO A 415 -14.53 -22.63 -21.62
CA PRO A 415 -13.22 -22.03 -21.88
C PRO A 415 -12.46 -22.84 -22.93
N LYS A 416 -11.51 -22.18 -23.61
CA LYS A 416 -10.60 -22.83 -24.55
C LYS A 416 -9.22 -22.94 -23.90
N VAL A 417 -8.72 -24.16 -23.77
CA VAL A 417 -7.37 -24.46 -23.28
C VAL A 417 -6.56 -24.98 -24.46
N GLY A 418 -5.36 -24.46 -24.67
CA GLY A 418 -4.49 -24.85 -25.79
C GLY A 418 -3.08 -24.30 -25.63
N LEU A 419 -2.23 -24.55 -26.62
CA LEU A 419 -0.89 -23.95 -26.69
C LEU A 419 -0.92 -22.65 -27.50
N ASP A 420 -0.10 -21.68 -27.12
CA ASP A 420 0.19 -20.49 -27.92
C ASP A 420 1.66 -20.53 -28.36
N GLY A 421 1.88 -20.54 -29.67
CA GLY A 421 3.23 -20.55 -30.27
C GLY A 421 3.78 -19.16 -30.59
N ARG A 422 3.08 -18.09 -30.19
CA ARG A 422 3.50 -16.69 -30.44
C ARG A 422 3.83 -15.94 -29.16
N ILE A 423 3.23 -16.35 -28.05
CA ILE A 423 3.39 -15.74 -26.74
C ILE A 423 3.93 -16.83 -25.83
N ALA A 424 5.17 -16.69 -25.40
CA ALA A 424 5.86 -17.58 -24.47
C ALA A 424 6.73 -16.72 -23.55
N HIS A 425 7.00 -17.19 -22.34
CA HIS A 425 7.95 -16.53 -21.44
C HIS A 425 9.36 -16.94 -21.83
N SER A 426 9.58 -18.25 -21.97
CA SER A 426 10.81 -18.82 -22.51
C SER A 426 10.47 -19.76 -23.67
N GLY A 427 11.48 -20.18 -24.45
CA GLY A 427 11.24 -21.08 -25.58
C GLY A 427 10.35 -20.50 -26.68
N LYS A 428 9.38 -21.29 -27.17
CA LYS A 428 8.50 -21.00 -28.30
C LYS A 428 7.02 -21.20 -27.98
N ARG A 429 6.67 -21.79 -26.84
CA ARG A 429 5.30 -22.16 -26.49
C ARG A 429 4.98 -21.83 -25.04
N SER A 430 3.72 -21.50 -24.79
CA SER A 430 3.14 -21.50 -23.46
C SER A 430 1.74 -22.13 -23.49
N VAL A 431 1.20 -22.48 -22.33
CA VAL A 431 -0.23 -22.77 -22.21
C VAL A 431 -0.99 -21.47 -22.35
N LYS A 432 -2.10 -21.48 -23.09
CA LYS A 432 -3.09 -20.42 -23.18
C LYS A 432 -4.46 -20.92 -22.77
N ILE A 433 -5.08 -20.19 -21.86
CA ILE A 433 -6.45 -20.43 -21.42
C ILE A 433 -7.28 -19.19 -21.72
N VAL A 434 -8.38 -19.36 -22.45
CA VAL A 434 -9.34 -18.29 -22.78
C VAL A 434 -10.66 -18.59 -22.11
N GLY A 435 -11.01 -17.75 -21.13
CA GLY A 435 -12.27 -17.76 -20.41
C GLY A 435 -13.47 -17.43 -21.30
N SER A 436 -14.62 -18.01 -20.97
CA SER A 436 -15.84 -17.94 -21.80
C SER A 436 -17.04 -17.30 -21.11
N ALA A 437 -16.99 -17.09 -19.79
CA ALA A 437 -18.09 -16.58 -18.95
C ALA A 437 -17.52 -16.03 -17.63
N ASP A 438 -18.32 -15.25 -16.90
CA ASP A 438 -17.92 -14.64 -15.63
C ASP A 438 -17.68 -15.69 -14.54
N GLY A 439 -16.72 -15.36 -13.67
CA GLY A 439 -16.33 -16.14 -12.51
C GLY A 439 -16.32 -17.65 -12.74
N TRP A 440 -16.89 -18.39 -11.79
CA TRP A 440 -16.88 -19.85 -11.79
C TRP A 440 -17.73 -20.50 -12.90
N ASP A 441 -18.44 -19.75 -13.74
CA ASP A 441 -19.12 -20.33 -14.91
C ASP A 441 -18.16 -20.56 -16.09
N SER A 442 -16.89 -20.18 -15.96
CA SER A 442 -15.80 -20.58 -16.84
C SER A 442 -14.56 -20.96 -16.05
N VAL A 443 -14.14 -22.23 -16.14
CA VAL A 443 -12.93 -22.73 -15.45
C VAL A 443 -12.13 -23.60 -16.41
N GLY A 444 -11.06 -23.03 -16.96
CA GLY A 444 -10.14 -23.69 -17.90
C GLY A 444 -8.85 -24.06 -17.20
N VAL A 445 -8.33 -25.26 -17.47
CA VAL A 445 -7.20 -25.81 -16.74
C VAL A 445 -6.25 -26.60 -17.64
N ALA A 446 -4.94 -26.38 -17.46
CA ALA A 446 -3.91 -27.34 -17.85
C ALA A 446 -3.42 -28.06 -16.58
N ALA A 447 -3.73 -29.36 -16.45
CA ALA A 447 -3.40 -30.13 -15.26
C ALA A 447 -2.38 -31.24 -15.52
N LYS A 448 -1.45 -31.40 -14.58
CA LYS A 448 -0.48 -32.49 -14.52
C LYS A 448 -0.84 -33.41 -13.37
N GLY A 449 -1.10 -34.68 -13.66
CA GLY A 449 -1.50 -35.69 -12.65
C GLY A 449 -0.53 -36.86 -12.49
N ASP A 450 0.51 -36.93 -13.33
CA ASP A 450 1.56 -37.95 -13.32
C ASP A 450 2.76 -37.49 -12.48
N ILE A 451 2.52 -37.09 -11.23
CA ILE A 451 3.56 -36.65 -10.30
C ILE A 451 3.92 -37.82 -9.37
N SER A 452 5.13 -38.34 -9.52
CA SER A 452 5.54 -39.63 -8.91
C SER A 452 6.24 -39.49 -7.56
N PHE A 453 6.61 -38.26 -7.16
CA PHE A 453 7.27 -37.99 -5.89
C PHE A 453 6.27 -37.61 -4.80
N LYS A 454 6.63 -37.92 -3.55
CA LYS A 454 5.90 -37.51 -2.34
C LYS A 454 6.50 -36.22 -1.81
N LEU A 455 5.67 -35.41 -1.17
CA LEU A 455 6.14 -34.29 -0.35
C LEU A 455 6.29 -34.78 1.08
N ALA A 456 7.47 -34.59 1.65
CA ALA A 456 7.77 -35.00 3.01
C ALA A 456 7.19 -34.02 4.03
N ALA A 457 6.77 -34.55 5.18
CA ALA A 457 6.39 -33.75 6.33
C ALA A 457 7.50 -32.77 6.72
N ASP A 458 7.10 -31.58 7.14
CA ASP A 458 7.94 -30.51 7.71
C ASP A 458 9.06 -29.98 6.81
N THR A 459 9.06 -30.38 5.53
CA THR A 459 10.00 -29.93 4.51
C THR A 459 9.43 -28.70 3.79
N ASP A 460 10.26 -27.67 3.59
CA ASP A 460 9.85 -26.47 2.86
C ASP A 460 9.90 -26.73 1.35
N TYR A 461 8.83 -26.38 0.66
CA TYR A 461 8.73 -26.46 -0.79
C TYR A 461 8.33 -25.12 -1.39
N ARG A 462 8.76 -24.85 -2.63
CA ARG A 462 8.32 -23.72 -3.45
C ARG A 462 7.63 -24.23 -4.71
N LEU A 463 6.38 -23.82 -4.92
CA LEU A 463 5.70 -23.93 -6.22
C LEU A 463 5.85 -22.59 -6.93
N SER A 464 6.32 -22.59 -8.18
CA SER A 464 6.40 -21.37 -8.99
C SER A 464 6.07 -21.58 -10.46
N GLY A 465 5.89 -20.49 -11.19
CA GLY A 465 5.80 -20.47 -12.65
C GLY A 465 5.48 -19.09 -13.18
N TRP A 466 5.72 -18.88 -14.47
CA TRP A 466 5.48 -17.60 -15.13
C TRP A 466 4.06 -17.51 -15.63
N VAL A 467 3.42 -16.38 -15.36
CA VAL A 467 2.03 -16.12 -15.73
C VAL A 467 1.91 -14.76 -16.40
N LYS A 468 1.24 -14.72 -17.55
CA LYS A 468 0.84 -13.49 -18.26
C LYS A 468 -0.68 -13.48 -18.37
N THR A 469 -1.30 -12.31 -18.27
CA THR A 469 -2.76 -12.21 -18.31
C THR A 469 -3.22 -11.08 -19.23
N ASP A 470 -4.39 -11.24 -19.83
CA ASP A 470 -5.06 -10.23 -20.61
C ASP A 470 -6.55 -10.22 -20.28
N SER A 471 -7.00 -9.13 -19.66
CA SER A 471 -8.39 -8.82 -19.39
C SER A 471 -9.11 -9.93 -18.59
N ILE A 472 -8.40 -10.51 -17.61
CA ILE A 472 -8.98 -11.52 -16.72
C ILE A 472 -9.90 -10.85 -15.70
N GLU A 473 -11.14 -11.32 -15.60
CA GLU A 473 -12.15 -10.72 -14.71
C GLU A 473 -12.13 -11.28 -13.29
N ASP A 474 -11.78 -12.56 -13.14
CA ASP A 474 -11.66 -13.22 -11.84
C ASP A 474 -10.18 -13.48 -11.56
N PHE A 475 -9.66 -14.71 -11.71
CA PHE A 475 -8.25 -14.98 -11.44
C PHE A 475 -7.62 -16.07 -12.30
N ALA A 476 -6.30 -15.96 -12.43
CA ALA A 476 -5.39 -17.01 -12.87
C ALA A 476 -4.41 -17.38 -11.74
N CYS A 477 -4.19 -18.67 -11.50
CA CYS A 477 -3.23 -19.15 -10.50
C CYS A 477 -2.59 -20.50 -10.92
N ILE A 478 -1.51 -20.86 -10.24
CA ILE A 478 -0.92 -22.20 -10.29
C ILE A 478 -1.19 -22.85 -8.94
N LYS A 479 -1.69 -24.10 -8.93
CA LYS A 479 -2.02 -24.79 -7.69
C LYS A 479 -1.69 -26.26 -7.69
N ILE A 480 -1.50 -26.81 -6.50
CA ILE A 480 -1.34 -28.23 -6.21
C ILE A 480 -2.51 -28.70 -5.36
N LYS A 481 -3.07 -29.87 -5.68
CA LYS A 481 -3.94 -30.64 -4.81
C LYS A 481 -3.13 -31.76 -4.16
N ALA A 482 -2.84 -31.62 -2.86
CA ALA A 482 -2.14 -32.61 -2.06
C ALA A 482 -3.12 -33.52 -1.31
N VAL A 483 -2.82 -34.81 -1.27
CA VAL A 483 -3.60 -35.84 -0.56
C VAL A 483 -2.70 -36.48 0.48
N TYR A 484 -3.06 -36.33 1.75
CA TYR A 484 -2.33 -36.84 2.90
C TYR A 484 -2.67 -38.30 3.20
N GLU A 485 -1.78 -38.98 3.92
CA GLU A 485 -2.07 -40.29 4.49
C GLU A 485 -3.30 -40.22 5.41
N GLY A 486 -4.38 -40.91 5.02
CA GLY A 486 -5.69 -40.82 5.67
C GLY A 486 -6.80 -40.17 4.83
N GLY A 487 -6.46 -39.63 3.66
CA GLY A 487 -7.42 -39.10 2.68
C GLY A 487 -7.79 -37.62 2.85
N GLU A 488 -7.18 -36.92 3.80
CA GLU A 488 -7.28 -35.46 3.91
C GLU A 488 -6.69 -34.80 2.66
N VAL A 489 -7.36 -33.75 2.17
CA VAL A 489 -6.95 -33.00 0.97
C VAL A 489 -6.63 -31.57 1.35
N LYS A 490 -5.49 -31.04 0.90
CA LYS A 490 -5.19 -29.60 0.94
C LYS A 490 -4.80 -29.06 -0.43
N TYR A 491 -5.02 -27.77 -0.61
CA TYR A 491 -4.59 -27.04 -1.80
C TYR A 491 -3.48 -26.06 -1.43
N PHE A 492 -2.45 -26.00 -2.27
CA PHE A 492 -1.40 -25.00 -2.21
C PHE A 492 -1.43 -24.22 -3.52
N GLU A 493 -1.67 -22.93 -3.47
CA GLU A 493 -1.88 -22.11 -4.65
C GLU A 493 -1.03 -20.85 -4.60
N THR A 494 -0.46 -20.47 -5.74
CA THR A 494 0.20 -19.18 -5.89
C THR A 494 -0.81 -18.06 -5.68
N PRO A 495 -0.37 -16.84 -5.35
CA PRO A 495 -1.24 -15.69 -5.40
C PRO A 495 -1.97 -15.60 -6.76
N SER A 496 -3.21 -15.12 -6.72
CA SER A 496 -4.07 -15.01 -7.88
C SER A 496 -3.77 -13.76 -8.69
N LEU A 497 -3.78 -13.87 -10.02
CA LEU A 497 -3.65 -12.74 -10.94
C LEU A 497 -4.97 -12.44 -11.65
N ALA A 498 -5.39 -11.18 -11.58
CA ALA A 498 -6.54 -10.63 -12.31
C ALA A 498 -6.09 -9.52 -13.27
N GLY A 499 -6.94 -9.14 -14.21
CA GLY A 499 -6.71 -8.06 -15.15
C GLY A 499 -5.69 -8.39 -16.25
N THR A 500 -5.02 -7.36 -16.79
CA THR A 500 -3.97 -7.49 -17.81
C THR A 500 -2.60 -7.24 -17.19
N ASN A 501 -1.72 -8.23 -17.28
CA ASN A 501 -0.36 -8.17 -16.74
C ASN A 501 0.63 -8.75 -17.75
N GLU A 502 1.83 -8.16 -17.81
CA GLU A 502 2.98 -8.80 -18.47
C GLU A 502 3.45 -10.03 -17.69
N TRP A 503 4.35 -10.81 -18.30
CA TRP A 503 4.92 -12.01 -17.66
C TRP A 503 5.50 -11.67 -16.28
N GLN A 504 5.04 -12.39 -15.27
CA GLN A 504 5.56 -12.32 -13.92
C GLN A 504 5.65 -13.73 -13.32
N GLU A 505 6.70 -13.96 -12.54
CA GLU A 505 6.86 -15.20 -11.81
C GLU A 505 5.94 -15.19 -10.58
N MET A 506 5.03 -16.15 -10.52
CA MET A 506 4.16 -16.38 -9.37
C MET A 506 4.74 -17.52 -8.56
N ALA A 507 4.82 -17.35 -7.23
CA ALA A 507 5.37 -18.37 -6.35
C ALA A 507 4.64 -18.44 -5.00
N ILE A 508 4.65 -19.63 -4.38
CA ILE A 508 4.25 -19.86 -2.99
C ILE A 508 5.24 -20.82 -2.32
N ASP A 509 5.66 -20.47 -1.11
CA ASP A 509 6.39 -21.38 -0.22
C ASP A 509 5.39 -22.06 0.71
N PHE A 510 5.50 -23.38 0.83
CA PHE A 510 4.57 -24.16 1.65
C PHE A 510 5.28 -25.35 2.32
N LYS A 511 4.71 -25.78 3.45
CA LYS A 511 5.25 -26.86 4.28
C LYS A 511 4.16 -27.88 4.63
N PRO A 512 4.19 -29.09 4.05
CA PRO A 512 3.26 -30.16 4.42
C PRO A 512 3.45 -30.57 5.87
N GLN A 513 2.36 -30.71 6.64
CA GLN A 513 2.41 -31.13 8.05
C GLN A 513 2.58 -32.64 8.24
N LYS A 514 2.33 -33.41 7.19
CA LYS A 514 2.47 -34.87 7.12
C LYS A 514 2.90 -35.22 5.70
N ASP A 515 3.43 -36.42 5.51
CA ASP A 515 3.72 -36.94 4.18
C ASP A 515 2.45 -36.93 3.31
N CYS A 516 2.59 -36.43 2.09
CA CYS A 516 1.48 -36.38 1.14
C CYS A 516 1.92 -36.64 -0.30
N THR A 517 0.95 -37.06 -1.12
CA THR A 517 1.11 -37.19 -2.57
C THR A 517 0.42 -36.03 -3.26
N ILE A 518 0.91 -35.65 -4.44
CA ILE A 518 0.22 -34.68 -5.29
C ILE A 518 -0.76 -35.42 -6.21
N GLU A 519 -2.06 -35.16 -6.08
CA GLU A 519 -3.07 -35.69 -7.00
C GLU A 519 -3.01 -34.97 -8.35
N TYR A 520 -2.85 -33.65 -8.33
CA TYR A 520 -2.52 -32.88 -9.52
C TYR A 520 -1.85 -31.54 -9.19
N LEU A 521 -1.11 -31.02 -10.17
CA LEU A 521 -0.72 -29.62 -10.29
C LEU A 521 -1.55 -29.02 -11.45
N ALA A 522 -2.08 -27.81 -11.30
CA ALA A 522 -2.92 -27.15 -12.29
C ALA A 522 -2.52 -25.69 -12.51
N CYS A 523 -2.40 -25.29 -13.78
CA CYS A 523 -2.53 -23.90 -14.22
C CYS A 523 -4.01 -23.64 -14.48
N GLN A 524 -4.63 -22.72 -13.75
CA GLN A 524 -6.07 -22.49 -13.77
C GLN A 524 -6.40 -21.06 -14.13
N LEU A 525 -7.42 -20.88 -14.99
CA LEU A 525 -8.12 -19.61 -15.20
C LEU A 525 -9.60 -19.76 -14.79
N VAL A 526 -10.08 -18.81 -14.00
CA VAL A 526 -11.50 -18.60 -13.67
C VAL A 526 -11.96 -17.27 -14.27
N GLY A 527 -13.20 -17.24 -14.78
CA GLY A 527 -13.80 -16.04 -15.37
C GLY A 527 -13.43 -15.80 -16.83
N ARG A 528 -13.83 -14.66 -17.39
CA ARG A 528 -13.44 -14.25 -18.76
C ARG A 528 -12.01 -13.73 -18.78
N GLY A 529 -11.47 -13.61 -19.99
CA GLY A 529 -10.12 -13.12 -20.25
C GLY A 529 -9.22 -14.20 -20.81
N THR A 530 -7.93 -13.90 -20.91
CA THR A 530 -6.92 -14.83 -21.38
C THR A 530 -5.76 -14.90 -20.40
N ALA A 531 -5.31 -16.10 -20.07
CA ALA A 531 -4.11 -16.33 -19.28
C ALA A 531 -3.12 -17.16 -20.09
N TRP A 532 -1.83 -16.86 -19.96
CA TRP A 532 -0.74 -17.71 -20.42
C TRP A 532 0.11 -18.16 -19.24
N PHE A 533 0.56 -19.41 -19.28
CA PHE A 533 1.37 -20.03 -18.25
C PHE A 533 2.58 -20.71 -18.87
N ASP A 534 3.74 -20.56 -18.22
CA ASP A 534 5.01 -21.08 -18.71
C ASP A 534 5.99 -21.37 -17.57
N ASP A 535 7.03 -22.16 -17.85
CA ASP A 535 8.16 -22.45 -16.94
C ASP A 535 7.74 -22.84 -15.51
N ILE A 536 6.86 -23.84 -15.37
CA ILE A 536 6.35 -24.30 -14.07
C ILE A 536 7.43 -25.05 -13.27
N SER A 537 7.70 -24.64 -12.03
CA SER A 537 8.68 -25.27 -11.15
C SER A 537 8.06 -25.72 -9.83
N LEU A 538 8.64 -26.78 -9.26
CA LEU A 538 8.39 -27.23 -7.90
C LEU A 538 9.73 -27.62 -7.29
N GLU A 539 10.08 -27.02 -6.16
CA GLU A 539 11.41 -27.10 -5.56
C GLU A 539 11.32 -27.40 -4.07
N GLU A 540 12.30 -28.13 -3.54
CA GLU A 540 12.59 -28.22 -2.12
C GLU A 540 13.57 -27.10 -1.74
N ILE A 541 13.30 -26.39 -0.64
CA ILE A 541 14.06 -25.19 -0.24
C ILE A 541 14.48 -25.28 1.24
N GLU A 542 15.55 -24.59 1.62
CA GLU A 542 16.09 -24.48 2.99
C GLU A 542 16.19 -23.02 3.44
#